data_AF-A0A6I9SMF7-F1
#
_entry.id   AF-A0A6I9SMF7-F1
#
_cell.length_a   1.000
_cell.length_b   1.000
_cell.length_c   1.000
_cell.angle_alpha   90.00
_cell.angle_beta   90.00
_cell.angle_gamma   90.00
#
_symmetry.space_group_name_H-M   'P 1'
#
loop_
_entity.id
_entity.type
_entity.pdbx_description
1 polymer ?
#
loop_
_entity_poly.entity_id
_entity_poly.type
_entity_poly.pdbx_seq_one_letter_code
_entity_poly.pdbx_strand_id
1 'polypeptide(L)'
;MVTLVVATTADPASVGPASAFLAMPGWNPGPSLSEGMESFANGDVRLLKHENSIVAEDDLDRRWEAATGESVAEVIFLSRHTAVSNRPALTVHPIGVPHLREDEIPPQGGRPGWAALPNPRIGPWLRLLKKIADSLGLLPEFEVTLEATHHGPVVNTPTLFLEIGSTEEYWGRQDAAQAIALLMWEGLGLGGGGSVGEWKGNSGKNKVLLGVGGGHYAPRHCDIVVSFKGWQKNAITSFLAEQNIKIGKPEDFF
;
A
#
# COMPACT_ATOMS: atom_id res chain seq x y z
N MET A 1 -11.98 13.31 -8.36
CA MET A 1 -11.81 12.31 -7.29
C MET A 1 -10.47 12.59 -6.63
N VAL A 2 -10.35 12.35 -5.33
CA VAL A 2 -9.13 12.63 -4.57
C VAL A 2 -8.42 11.36 -4.12
N THR A 3 -7.11 11.44 -3.91
CA THR A 3 -6.32 10.41 -3.22
C THR A 3 -6.18 10.79 -1.76
N LEU A 4 -6.52 9.89 -0.85
CA LEU A 4 -6.29 10.08 0.59
C LEU A 4 -4.98 9.40 0.99
N VAL A 5 -4.05 10.16 1.56
CA VAL A 5 -2.89 9.65 2.31
C VAL A 5 -3.20 9.84 3.78
N VAL A 6 -3.11 8.77 4.57
CA VAL A 6 -3.62 8.76 5.95
C VAL A 6 -2.49 8.41 6.91
N ALA A 7 -2.29 9.28 7.89
CA ALA A 7 -1.28 9.13 8.93
C ALA A 7 -1.90 9.30 10.32
N THR A 8 -1.31 8.64 11.31
CA THR A 8 -1.71 8.77 12.71
C THR A 8 -0.54 9.14 13.61
N THR A 9 -0.77 10.01 14.58
CA THR A 9 0.22 10.36 15.61
C THR A 9 0.41 9.25 16.64
N ALA A 10 -0.49 8.26 16.68
CA ALA A 10 -0.35 7.06 17.52
C ALA A 10 0.69 6.05 16.98
N ASP A 11 1.20 6.26 15.77
CA ASP A 11 2.16 5.38 15.12
C ASP A 11 3.44 6.14 14.71
N PRO A 12 4.60 5.84 15.34
CA PRO A 12 5.85 6.54 15.05
C PRO A 12 6.33 6.39 13.61
N ALA A 13 6.04 5.26 12.95
CA ALA A 13 6.39 5.04 11.54
C ALA A 13 5.48 5.81 10.58
N SER A 14 4.37 6.36 11.07
CA SER A 14 3.44 7.18 10.30
C SER A 14 3.84 8.66 10.30
N VAL A 15 4.30 9.14 11.47
CA VAL A 15 4.64 10.56 11.70
C VAL A 15 5.78 11.04 10.80
N GLY A 16 6.87 10.27 10.70
CA GLY A 16 8.04 10.63 9.89
C GLY A 16 7.70 10.84 8.42
N PRO A 17 7.17 9.82 7.70
CA PRO A 17 6.80 9.95 6.30
C PRO A 17 5.80 11.06 6.03
N ALA A 18 4.78 11.23 6.89
CA ALA A 18 3.79 12.30 6.74
C ALA A 18 4.44 13.69 6.85
N SER A 19 5.34 13.88 7.83
CA SER A 19 6.06 15.15 8.02
C SER A 19 7.00 15.45 6.85
N ALA A 20 7.76 14.46 6.40
CA ALA A 20 8.65 14.59 5.25
C ALA A 20 7.87 14.86 3.94
N PHE A 21 6.70 14.26 3.79
CA PHE A 21 5.83 14.50 2.63
C PHE A 21 5.22 15.90 2.66
N LEU A 22 4.76 16.38 3.82
CA LEU A 22 4.26 17.76 4.01
C LEU A 22 5.34 18.84 3.82
N ALA A 23 6.61 18.49 4.03
CA ALA A 23 7.73 19.41 3.79
C ALA A 23 8.00 19.66 2.29
N MET A 24 7.41 18.87 1.39
CA MET A 24 7.49 19.06 -0.06
C MET A 24 6.62 20.23 -0.52
N PRO A 25 6.88 20.86 -1.68
CA PRO A 25 6.15 22.05 -2.09
C PRO A 25 4.69 21.74 -2.48
N GLY A 26 3.82 22.75 -2.35
CA GLY A 26 2.44 22.71 -2.90
C GLY A 26 1.33 22.35 -1.91
N TRP A 27 1.66 22.12 -0.63
CA TRP A 27 0.65 21.86 0.40
C TRP A 27 -0.05 23.14 0.87
N ASN A 28 -1.36 23.04 1.03
CA ASN A 28 -2.23 24.04 1.61
C ASN A 28 -3.10 23.39 2.70
N PRO A 29 -3.68 24.15 3.64
CA PRO A 29 -4.70 23.62 4.54
C PRO A 29 -5.86 22.99 3.75
N GLY A 30 -6.28 21.78 4.15
CA GLY A 30 -7.41 21.07 3.56
C GLY A 30 -8.74 21.35 4.29
N PRO A 31 -9.85 20.69 3.89
CA PRO A 31 -11.14 20.83 4.54
C PRO A 31 -11.13 20.22 5.96
N SER A 32 -11.75 20.90 6.92
CA SER A 32 -11.92 20.36 8.27
C SER A 32 -12.91 19.19 8.27
N LEU A 33 -12.51 18.06 8.85
CA LEU A 33 -13.41 16.95 9.16
C LEU A 33 -13.90 17.05 10.61
N SER A 34 -14.71 16.08 11.05
CA SER A 34 -15.09 15.91 12.47
C SER A 34 -13.90 16.03 13.43
N GLU A 35 -14.16 16.42 14.68
CA GLU A 35 -13.14 16.73 15.69
C GLU A 35 -11.98 15.71 15.71
N GLY A 36 -10.76 16.20 15.53
CA GLY A 36 -9.52 15.42 15.71
C GLY A 36 -8.80 14.96 14.44
N MET A 37 -9.28 15.28 13.23
CA MET A 37 -8.56 14.98 11.98
C MET A 37 -8.15 16.26 11.23
N GLU A 38 -6.85 16.52 11.18
CA GLU A 38 -6.25 17.56 10.35
C GLU A 38 -6.18 17.09 8.89
N SER A 39 -6.34 18.00 7.94
CA SER A 39 -6.19 17.69 6.53
C SER A 39 -5.37 18.75 5.78
N PHE A 40 -4.65 18.30 4.77
CA PHE A 40 -3.78 19.10 3.92
C PHE A 40 -4.03 18.73 2.45
N ALA A 41 -3.97 19.71 1.55
CA ALA A 41 -4.29 19.53 0.13
C ALA A 41 -3.12 19.92 -0.78
N ASN A 42 -2.86 19.08 -1.78
CA ASN A 42 -1.93 19.34 -2.89
C ASN A 42 -2.50 18.73 -4.18
N GLY A 43 -3.05 19.56 -5.07
CA GLY A 43 -3.79 19.09 -6.25
C GLY A 43 -4.97 18.20 -5.85
N ASP A 44 -5.01 16.98 -6.38
CA ASP A 44 -6.02 15.96 -6.06
C ASP A 44 -5.61 15.04 -4.88
N VAL A 45 -4.50 15.34 -4.20
CA VAL A 45 -4.03 14.58 -3.02
C VAL A 45 -4.47 15.29 -1.75
N ARG A 46 -4.93 14.50 -0.78
CA ARG A 46 -5.28 14.93 0.58
C ARG A 46 -4.43 14.13 1.55
N LEU A 47 -3.66 14.79 2.42
CA LEU A 47 -3.01 14.14 3.54
C LEU A 47 -3.83 14.37 4.81
N LEU A 48 -4.24 13.29 5.46
CA LEU A 48 -5.04 13.29 6.68
C LEU A 48 -4.16 12.88 7.86
N LYS A 49 -4.25 13.62 8.96
CA LYS A 49 -3.56 13.32 10.22
C LYS A 49 -4.57 13.25 11.35
N HIS A 50 -4.54 12.19 12.14
CA HIS A 50 -5.40 12.02 13.32
C HIS A 50 -4.65 11.31 14.45
N GLU A 51 -5.31 11.13 15.59
CA GLU A 51 -4.71 10.48 16.78
C GLU A 51 -5.22 9.04 16.99
N ASN A 52 -6.28 8.64 16.28
CA ASN A 52 -6.84 7.30 16.37
C ASN A 52 -5.96 6.22 15.74
N SER A 53 -6.19 4.96 16.11
CA SER A 53 -5.54 3.82 15.47
C SER A 53 -5.96 3.69 13.99
N ILE A 54 -4.99 3.48 13.09
CA ILE A 54 -5.23 3.41 11.64
C ILE A 54 -6.13 2.23 11.26
N VAL A 55 -6.04 1.11 11.98
CA VAL A 55 -6.87 -0.08 11.75
C VAL A 55 -8.31 0.09 12.22
N ALA A 56 -8.62 1.18 12.93
CA ALA A 56 -9.97 1.54 13.35
C ALA A 56 -10.64 2.54 12.40
N GLU A 57 -9.96 2.99 11.33
CA GLU A 57 -10.49 3.95 10.37
C GLU A 57 -11.37 3.28 9.28
N ASP A 58 -12.33 2.46 9.71
CA ASP A 58 -13.30 1.85 8.82
C ASP A 58 -14.10 2.91 8.05
N ASP A 59 -14.40 2.60 6.79
CA ASP A 59 -15.18 3.41 5.85
C ASP A 59 -14.69 4.86 5.73
N LEU A 60 -13.38 5.11 5.90
CA LEU A 60 -12.79 6.46 5.84
C LEU A 60 -13.08 7.15 4.50
N ASP A 61 -13.07 6.40 3.41
CA ASP A 61 -13.42 6.88 2.08
C ASP A 61 -14.84 7.46 2.01
N ARG A 62 -15.82 6.73 2.57
CA ARG A 62 -17.22 7.17 2.65
C ARG A 62 -17.41 8.33 3.61
N ARG A 63 -16.75 8.29 4.78
CA ARG A 63 -16.81 9.38 5.77
C ARG A 63 -16.25 10.67 5.19
N TRP A 64 -15.15 10.59 4.44
CA TRP A 64 -14.58 11.72 3.71
C TRP A 64 -15.55 12.29 2.69
N GLU A 65 -16.10 11.45 1.81
CA GLU A 65 -17.04 11.88 0.76
C GLU A 65 -18.31 12.50 1.36
N ALA A 66 -18.84 11.93 2.45
CA ALA A 66 -20.00 12.48 3.14
C ALA A 66 -19.72 13.85 3.77
N ALA A 67 -18.51 14.07 4.31
CA ALA A 67 -18.13 15.31 4.97
C ALA A 67 -17.75 16.43 3.99
N THR A 68 -17.15 16.08 2.84
CA THR A 68 -16.52 17.05 1.93
C THR A 68 -17.20 17.16 0.57
N GLY A 69 -17.98 16.16 0.17
CA GLY A 69 -18.49 16.01 -1.20
C GLY A 69 -17.44 15.56 -2.21
N GLU A 70 -16.20 15.29 -1.80
CA GLU A 70 -15.14 14.82 -2.69
C GLU A 70 -15.12 13.28 -2.74
N SER A 71 -15.41 12.70 -3.91
CA SER A 71 -15.29 11.25 -4.10
C SER A 71 -13.82 10.79 -4.04
N VAL A 72 -13.58 9.63 -3.43
CA VAL A 72 -12.25 9.07 -3.20
C VAL A 72 -11.86 8.07 -4.29
N ALA A 73 -10.70 8.27 -4.90
CA ALA A 73 -10.14 7.37 -5.92
C ALA A 73 -9.35 6.21 -5.30
N GLU A 74 -8.60 6.49 -4.23
CA GLU A 74 -7.76 5.52 -3.53
C GLU A 74 -7.37 6.03 -2.14
N VAL A 75 -7.00 5.09 -1.27
CA VAL A 75 -6.50 5.37 0.09
C VAL A 75 -5.13 4.73 0.29
N ILE A 76 -4.20 5.48 0.87
CA ILE A 76 -2.83 5.07 1.17
C ILE A 76 -2.61 5.28 2.66
N PHE A 77 -2.41 4.19 3.41
CA PHE A 77 -2.13 4.26 4.83
C PHE A 77 -0.63 4.21 5.11
N LEU A 78 -0.17 5.05 6.04
CA LEU A 78 1.19 5.06 6.55
C LEU A 78 1.20 4.41 7.93
N SER A 79 1.91 3.30 8.11
CA SER A 79 1.94 2.59 9.39
C SER A 79 3.28 1.92 9.67
N ARG A 80 3.43 1.38 10.87
CA ARG A 80 4.55 0.54 11.26
C ARG A 80 4.27 -0.90 10.85
N HIS A 81 5.34 -1.52 10.37
CA HIS A 81 5.43 -2.97 10.33
C HIS A 81 6.14 -3.45 11.61
N THR A 82 5.66 -4.56 12.19
CA THR A 82 6.31 -5.23 13.35
C THR A 82 6.60 -6.68 13.02
N ALA A 83 7.83 -7.12 13.24
CA ALA A 83 8.24 -8.50 12.96
C ALA A 83 9.17 -9.06 14.02
N VAL A 84 8.95 -10.33 14.39
CA VAL A 84 9.80 -11.07 15.33
C VAL A 84 11.26 -11.17 14.87
N SER A 85 11.51 -11.12 13.56
CA SER A 85 12.86 -11.15 13.01
C SER A 85 13.67 -9.89 13.32
N ASN A 86 13.02 -8.79 13.73
CA ASN A 86 13.59 -7.46 13.92
C ASN A 86 14.37 -6.92 12.71
N ARG A 87 14.19 -7.50 11.52
CA ARG A 87 14.87 -7.04 10.31
C ARG A 87 14.23 -5.75 9.81
N PRO A 88 15.02 -4.71 9.48
CA PRO A 88 14.48 -3.50 8.90
C PRO A 88 13.86 -3.77 7.54
N ALA A 89 12.68 -3.22 7.30
CA ALA A 89 11.94 -3.42 6.07
C ALA A 89 11.17 -2.16 5.67
N LEU A 90 11.06 -1.92 4.37
CA LEU A 90 10.10 -0.98 3.80
C LEU A 90 9.11 -1.80 2.98
N THR A 91 7.84 -1.76 3.35
CA THR A 91 6.87 -2.70 2.80
C THR A 91 5.71 -2.00 2.11
N VAL A 92 5.10 -2.74 1.18
CA VAL A 92 3.89 -2.33 0.45
C VAL A 92 2.94 -3.51 0.42
N HIS A 93 1.71 -3.35 0.89
CA HIS A 93 0.77 -4.48 0.88
C HIS A 93 -0.70 -4.08 0.77
N PRO A 94 -1.55 -4.98 0.24
CA PRO A 94 -3.00 -4.81 0.28
C PRO A 94 -3.56 -5.11 1.67
N ILE A 95 -4.76 -4.60 1.94
CA ILE A 95 -5.47 -4.78 3.22
C ILE A 95 -6.57 -5.81 3.12
N GLY A 96 -6.91 -6.40 4.26
CA GLY A 96 -8.01 -7.36 4.37
C GLY A 96 -7.71 -8.51 5.32
N VAL A 97 -8.76 -9.23 5.68
CA VAL A 97 -8.69 -10.41 6.53
C VAL A 97 -9.33 -11.62 5.82
N PRO A 98 -8.86 -11.98 4.61
CA PRO A 98 -9.51 -13.02 3.80
C PRO A 98 -9.32 -14.43 4.35
N HIS A 99 -8.41 -14.62 5.30
CA HIS A 99 -8.03 -15.91 5.86
C HIS A 99 -8.89 -16.35 7.05
N LEU A 100 -9.64 -15.43 7.67
CA LEU A 100 -10.52 -15.73 8.80
C LEU A 100 -11.93 -16.08 8.34
N ARG A 101 -12.57 -16.98 9.09
CA ARG A 101 -13.98 -17.36 8.93
C ARG A 101 -14.90 -16.27 9.49
N GLU A 102 -16.13 -16.21 9.02
CA GLU A 102 -17.11 -15.16 9.36
C GLU A 102 -17.39 -15.02 10.87
N ASP A 103 -17.21 -16.11 11.65
CA ASP A 103 -17.42 -16.16 13.09
C ASP A 103 -16.18 -15.80 13.94
N GLU A 104 -15.03 -15.59 13.30
CA GLU A 104 -13.78 -15.21 13.98
C GLU A 104 -13.67 -13.69 14.16
N ILE A 105 -12.91 -13.24 15.16
CA ILE A 105 -12.68 -11.81 15.42
C ILE A 105 -11.28 -11.43 14.94
N PRO A 106 -11.13 -10.49 13.98
CA PRO A 106 -9.82 -10.05 13.54
C PRO A 106 -9.05 -9.35 14.66
N PRO A 107 -7.79 -9.74 14.92
CA PRO A 107 -7.01 -9.17 16.01
C PRO A 107 -6.54 -7.73 15.74
N GLN A 108 -6.52 -7.30 14.48
CA GLN A 108 -5.96 -6.00 14.04
C GLN A 108 -6.94 -5.25 13.12
N GLY A 109 -8.21 -5.21 13.50
CA GLY A 109 -9.27 -4.54 12.73
C GLY A 109 -9.62 -5.27 11.42
N GLY A 110 -10.58 -4.69 10.70
CA GLY A 110 -11.12 -5.27 9.46
C GLY A 110 -12.31 -6.21 9.71
N ARG A 111 -12.72 -6.90 8.64
CA ARG A 111 -13.84 -7.86 8.66
C ARG A 111 -13.35 -9.24 8.20
N PRO A 112 -13.72 -10.34 8.87
CA PRO A 112 -13.37 -11.68 8.43
C PRO A 112 -13.90 -11.98 7.02
N GLY A 113 -13.17 -12.80 6.26
CA GLY A 113 -13.55 -13.19 4.90
C GLY A 113 -13.57 -12.05 3.88
N TRP A 114 -13.02 -10.89 4.22
CA TRP A 114 -13.06 -9.69 3.37
C TRP A 114 -11.65 -9.22 2.98
N ALA A 115 -11.51 -8.66 1.78
CA ALA A 115 -10.32 -7.94 1.34
C ALA A 115 -10.71 -6.70 0.55
N ALA A 116 -9.89 -5.64 0.62
CA ALA A 116 -10.13 -4.43 -0.16
C ALA A 116 -9.88 -4.65 -1.65
N LEU A 117 -10.37 -3.71 -2.46
CA LEU A 117 -9.98 -3.62 -3.86
C LEU A 117 -8.45 -3.42 -3.94
N PRO A 118 -7.74 -4.23 -4.75
CA PRO A 118 -6.29 -4.12 -4.84
C PRO A 118 -5.90 -2.79 -5.49
N ASN A 119 -5.00 -2.05 -4.84
CA ASN A 119 -4.50 -0.82 -5.42
C ASN A 119 -3.52 -1.11 -6.59
N PRO A 120 -3.73 -0.56 -7.80
CA PRO A 120 -2.88 -0.81 -8.97
C PRO A 120 -1.42 -0.35 -8.79
N ARG A 121 -1.15 0.48 -7.78
CA ARG A 121 0.17 1.00 -7.46
C ARG A 121 1.07 0.01 -6.76
N ILE A 122 0.57 -1.04 -6.09
CA ILE A 122 1.39 -1.95 -5.27
C ILE A 122 2.66 -2.43 -6.01
N GLY A 123 2.48 -3.00 -7.20
CA GLY A 123 3.62 -3.51 -7.98
C GLY A 123 4.57 -2.41 -8.51
N PRO A 124 4.05 -1.39 -9.20
CA PRO A 124 4.84 -0.23 -9.62
C PRO A 124 5.57 0.49 -8.48
N TRP A 125 4.93 0.66 -7.33
CA TRP A 125 5.48 1.35 -6.16
C TRP A 125 6.52 0.49 -5.43
N LEU A 126 6.36 -0.84 -5.36
CA LEU A 126 7.44 -1.71 -4.89
C LEU A 126 8.73 -1.51 -5.72
N ARG A 127 8.61 -1.44 -7.05
CA ARG A 127 9.76 -1.21 -7.93
C ARG A 127 10.34 0.19 -7.78
N LEU A 128 9.49 1.20 -7.61
CA LEU A 128 9.92 2.58 -7.40
C LEU A 128 10.63 2.74 -6.05
N LEU A 129 10.01 2.23 -4.98
CA LEU A 129 10.56 2.23 -3.63
C LEU A 129 11.92 1.54 -3.58
N LYS A 130 12.09 0.41 -4.27
CA LYS A 130 13.38 -0.27 -4.35
C LYS A 130 14.47 0.60 -4.99
N LYS A 131 14.15 1.35 -6.04
CA LYS A 131 15.09 2.29 -6.68
C LYS A 131 15.42 3.47 -5.77
N ILE A 132 14.41 4.04 -5.11
CA ILE A 132 14.58 5.14 -4.17
C ILE A 132 15.46 4.69 -2.99
N ALA A 133 15.13 3.57 -2.36
CA ALA A 133 15.90 3.00 -1.25
C ALA A 133 17.36 2.74 -1.62
N ASP A 134 17.63 2.20 -2.82
CA ASP A 134 18.99 2.02 -3.34
C ASP A 134 19.71 3.37 -3.49
N SER A 135 19.06 4.36 -4.10
CA SER A 135 19.63 5.70 -4.32
C SER A 135 19.93 6.46 -3.02
N LEU A 136 19.18 6.18 -1.95
CA LEU A 136 19.37 6.77 -0.62
C LEU A 136 20.33 5.95 0.25
N GLY A 137 20.89 4.85 -0.26
CA GLY A 137 21.83 4.00 0.49
C GLY A 137 21.18 3.18 1.60
N LEU A 138 19.86 2.94 1.55
CA LEU A 138 19.14 2.10 2.52
C LEU A 138 19.35 0.60 2.27
N LEU A 139 19.82 0.21 1.09
CA LEU A 139 20.11 -1.20 0.76
C LEU A 139 21.58 -1.52 1.06
N PRO A 140 21.91 -2.74 1.54
CA PRO A 140 21.01 -3.87 1.79
C PRO A 140 20.45 -3.91 3.21
N GLU A 141 20.58 -2.83 3.99
CA GLU A 141 20.09 -2.80 5.37
C GLU A 141 18.58 -3.05 5.39
N PHE A 142 17.79 -2.17 4.76
CA PHE A 142 16.35 -2.36 4.62
C PHE A 142 16.02 -3.36 3.52
N GLU A 143 15.16 -4.33 3.83
CA GLU A 143 14.50 -5.15 2.83
C GLU A 143 13.30 -4.41 2.24
N VAL A 144 13.27 -4.21 0.92
CA VAL A 144 12.08 -3.67 0.22
C VAL A 144 11.25 -4.83 -0.31
N THR A 145 10.07 -5.07 0.29
CA THR A 145 9.27 -6.28 0.02
C THR A 145 7.76 -6.04 0.07
N LEU A 146 6.98 -6.99 -0.42
CA LEU A 146 5.54 -7.06 -0.19
C LEU A 146 5.25 -7.74 1.14
N GLU A 147 4.02 -7.58 1.61
CA GLU A 147 3.42 -8.45 2.61
C GLU A 147 2.13 -9.08 2.10
N ALA A 148 1.70 -10.15 2.76
CA ALA A 148 0.44 -10.81 2.51
C ALA A 148 -0.73 -9.85 2.80
N THR A 149 -1.91 -10.14 2.25
CA THR A 149 -3.13 -9.42 2.60
C THR A 149 -3.50 -9.71 4.05
N HIS A 150 -3.40 -8.70 4.91
CA HIS A 150 -3.69 -8.84 6.32
C HIS A 150 -4.21 -7.53 6.93
N HIS A 151 -4.89 -7.68 8.08
CA HIS A 151 -5.50 -6.65 8.93
C HIS A 151 -6.44 -5.63 8.26
N GLY A 152 -7.07 -4.81 9.10
CA GLY A 152 -7.94 -3.71 8.68
C GLY A 152 -7.17 -2.45 8.29
N PRO A 153 -7.88 -1.33 8.09
CA PRO A 153 -9.34 -1.14 8.26
C PRO A 153 -10.17 -1.72 7.11
N VAL A 154 -11.50 -1.54 7.14
CA VAL A 154 -12.43 -1.82 6.03
C VAL A 154 -12.58 -0.58 5.16
N VAL A 155 -12.21 -0.66 3.88
CA VAL A 155 -12.27 0.46 2.92
C VAL A 155 -12.79 -0.04 1.57
N ASN A 156 -13.66 0.73 0.90
CA ASN A 156 -14.36 0.27 -0.30
C ASN A 156 -13.67 0.72 -1.60
N THR A 157 -12.66 1.58 -1.49
CA THR A 157 -11.83 2.09 -2.57
C THR A 157 -10.48 1.36 -2.64
N PRO A 158 -9.80 1.36 -3.81
CA PRO A 158 -8.46 0.78 -3.96
C PRO A 158 -7.50 1.27 -2.86
N THR A 159 -6.94 0.33 -2.09
CA THR A 159 -6.20 0.67 -0.87
C THR A 159 -4.87 -0.09 -0.76
N LEU A 160 -3.87 0.55 -0.14
CA LEU A 160 -2.60 -0.08 0.23
C LEU A 160 -2.04 0.52 1.53
N PHE A 161 -1.21 -0.25 2.23
CA PHE A 161 -0.29 0.27 3.25
C PHE A 161 1.11 0.49 2.65
N LEU A 162 1.76 1.53 3.15
CA LEU A 162 3.20 1.73 3.09
C LEU A 162 3.72 1.71 4.51
N GLU A 163 4.68 0.82 4.79
CA GLU A 163 5.16 0.66 6.15
C GLU A 163 6.67 0.72 6.29
N ILE A 164 7.09 1.15 7.48
CA ILE A 164 8.47 1.08 7.93
C ILE A 164 8.50 0.08 9.07
N GLY A 165 9.40 -0.89 8.97
CA GLY A 165 9.60 -1.91 9.99
C GLY A 165 11.06 -2.10 10.36
N SER A 166 11.36 -2.92 11.36
CA SER A 166 10.37 -3.70 12.13
C SER A 166 10.35 -3.36 13.63
N THR A 167 11.10 -2.33 14.04
CA THR A 167 11.30 -1.95 15.45
C THR A 167 11.27 -0.42 15.59
N GLU A 168 11.13 0.06 16.83
CA GLU A 168 11.14 1.49 17.16
C GLU A 168 12.38 2.23 16.66
N GLU A 169 13.55 1.57 16.67
CA GLU A 169 14.79 2.08 16.09
C GLU A 169 14.61 2.47 14.62
N TYR A 170 13.88 1.66 13.85
CA TYR A 170 13.67 1.88 12.43
C TYR A 170 12.47 2.76 12.13
N TRP A 171 11.40 2.70 12.93
CA TRP A 171 10.20 3.52 12.75
C TRP A 171 10.50 5.02 12.78
N GLY A 172 11.45 5.45 13.62
CA GLY A 172 11.86 6.85 13.75
C GLY A 172 12.92 7.33 12.75
N ARG A 173 13.42 6.46 11.86
CA ARG A 173 14.51 6.79 10.94
C ARG A 173 14.07 7.79 9.88
N GLN A 174 14.76 8.93 9.84
CA GLN A 174 14.43 10.04 8.94
C GLN A 174 14.71 9.73 7.47
N ASP A 175 15.73 8.93 7.17
CA ASP A 175 16.04 8.50 5.81
C ASP A 175 15.03 7.47 5.27
N ALA A 176 14.56 6.53 6.11
CA ALA A 176 13.44 5.65 5.78
C ALA A 176 12.15 6.46 5.54
N ALA A 177 11.86 7.44 6.41
CA ALA A 177 10.73 8.36 6.23
C ALA A 177 10.82 9.15 4.91
N GLN A 178 12.00 9.65 4.58
CA GLN A 178 12.27 10.36 3.32
C GLN A 178 12.05 9.46 2.11
N ALA A 179 12.41 8.17 2.18
CA ALA A 179 12.18 7.21 1.11
C ALA A 179 10.68 7.02 0.82
N ILE A 180 9.87 6.86 1.86
CA ILE A 180 8.40 6.74 1.74
C ILE A 180 7.77 8.05 1.23
N ALA A 181 8.23 9.20 1.72
CA ALA A 181 7.76 10.51 1.24
C ALA A 181 8.09 10.73 -0.25
N LEU A 182 9.32 10.40 -0.67
CA LEU A 182 9.73 10.48 -2.09
C LEU A 182 8.94 9.50 -2.95
N LEU A 183 8.67 8.29 -2.45
CA LEU A 183 7.81 7.34 -3.15
C LEU A 183 6.43 7.93 -3.42
N MET A 184 5.79 8.54 -2.42
CA MET A 184 4.48 9.17 -2.61
C MET A 184 4.56 10.36 -3.55
N TRP A 185 5.59 11.20 -3.43
CA TRP A 185 5.80 12.38 -4.26
C TRP A 185 5.96 12.06 -5.74
N GLU A 186 6.85 11.11 -6.06
CA GLU A 186 7.06 10.65 -7.43
C GLU A 186 5.89 9.79 -7.92
N GLY A 187 5.41 8.87 -7.05
CA GLY A 187 4.35 7.93 -7.37
C GLY A 187 3.02 8.61 -7.69
N LEU A 188 2.67 9.68 -6.96
CA LEU A 188 1.47 10.49 -7.20
C LEU A 188 1.68 11.56 -8.28
N GLY A 189 2.90 11.71 -8.82
CA GLY A 189 3.20 12.68 -9.88
C GLY A 189 3.28 14.14 -9.39
N LEU A 190 3.41 14.37 -8.08
CA LEU A 190 3.50 15.71 -7.49
C LEU A 190 4.84 16.39 -7.85
N GLY A 191 5.88 15.62 -8.14
CA GLY A 191 7.19 16.11 -8.58
C GLY A 191 7.26 16.59 -10.04
N GLY A 192 6.13 16.73 -10.73
CA GLY A 192 6.07 17.15 -12.14
C GLY A 192 6.32 16.03 -13.16
N GLY A 193 6.65 14.82 -12.69
CA GLY A 193 6.66 13.60 -13.50
C GLY A 193 5.26 12.99 -13.65
N GLY A 194 5.10 12.02 -14.56
CA GLY A 194 3.85 11.27 -14.68
C GLY A 194 3.62 10.34 -13.48
N SER A 195 2.37 10.20 -13.03
CA SER A 195 2.02 9.29 -11.93
C SER A 195 2.39 7.84 -12.25
N VAL A 196 2.91 7.12 -11.25
CA VAL A 196 3.36 5.73 -11.38
C VAL A 196 2.29 4.79 -10.85
N GLY A 197 1.84 3.87 -11.70
CA GLY A 197 0.85 2.85 -11.34
C GLY A 197 -0.61 3.28 -11.49
N GLU A 198 -0.88 4.39 -12.18
CA GLU A 198 -2.23 4.83 -12.51
C GLU A 198 -2.83 3.97 -13.64
N TRP A 199 -4.07 3.49 -13.47
CA TRP A 199 -4.77 2.66 -14.46
C TRP A 199 -5.94 3.43 -15.08
N LYS A 200 -5.71 4.14 -16.19
CA LYS A 200 -6.73 4.88 -16.94
C LYS A 200 -7.57 3.99 -17.86
N GLY A 201 -8.16 2.94 -17.30
CA GLY A 201 -9.07 2.03 -18.01
C GLY A 201 -8.44 0.74 -18.55
N ASN A 202 -9.28 -0.11 -19.14
CA ASN A 202 -8.91 -1.44 -19.59
C ASN A 202 -8.26 -1.40 -20.99
N SER A 203 -6.96 -1.13 -21.06
CA SER A 203 -6.19 -1.20 -22.30
C SER A 203 -5.75 -2.62 -22.68
N GLY A 204 -6.12 -3.64 -21.91
CA GLY A 204 -5.68 -5.03 -22.08
C GLY A 204 -4.19 -5.30 -21.82
N LYS A 205 -3.40 -4.26 -21.50
CA LYS A 205 -1.95 -4.38 -21.22
C LYS A 205 -1.64 -4.61 -19.73
N ASN A 206 -2.58 -4.27 -18.86
CA ASN A 206 -2.43 -4.40 -17.42
C ASN A 206 -2.83 -5.80 -16.97
N LYS A 207 -1.98 -6.45 -16.18
CA LYS A 207 -2.24 -7.78 -15.63
C LYS A 207 -2.49 -7.66 -14.13
N VAL A 208 -3.61 -8.20 -13.67
CA VAL A 208 -3.87 -8.43 -12.25
C VAL A 208 -3.41 -9.85 -11.92
N LEU A 209 -2.72 -10.01 -10.79
CA LEU A 209 -2.24 -11.30 -10.31
C LEU A 209 -2.85 -11.57 -8.93
N LEU A 210 -3.42 -12.75 -8.76
CA LEU A 210 -3.76 -13.30 -7.45
C LEU A 210 -2.64 -14.25 -7.02
N GLY A 211 -1.92 -13.90 -5.97
CA GLY A 211 -0.87 -14.75 -5.39
C GLY A 211 -1.42 -15.60 -4.26
N VAL A 212 -1.18 -16.92 -4.31
CA VAL A 212 -1.58 -17.86 -3.26
C VAL A 212 -0.37 -18.68 -2.82
N GLY A 213 -0.13 -18.73 -1.51
CA GLY A 213 0.99 -19.44 -0.90
C GLY A 213 2.18 -18.55 -0.54
N GLY A 214 3.21 -19.17 0.05
CA GLY A 214 4.33 -18.45 0.64
C GLY A 214 4.07 -17.98 2.07
N GLY A 215 5.09 -17.40 2.70
CA GLY A 215 4.97 -16.77 4.02
C GLY A 215 4.57 -15.30 3.92
N HIS A 216 4.55 -14.63 5.09
CA HIS A 216 4.15 -13.23 5.27
C HIS A 216 4.72 -12.26 4.23
N TYR A 217 6.04 -12.30 4.01
CA TYR A 217 6.73 -11.38 3.08
C TYR A 217 6.65 -11.77 1.60
N ALA A 218 5.88 -12.79 1.26
CA ALA A 218 5.54 -13.14 -0.12
C ALA A 218 6.73 -13.15 -1.13
N PRO A 219 7.90 -13.75 -0.82
CA PRO A 219 9.14 -13.51 -1.56
C PRO A 219 9.07 -13.90 -3.04
N ARG A 220 8.33 -14.98 -3.38
CA ARG A 220 8.13 -15.39 -4.79
C ARG A 220 7.18 -14.46 -5.55
N HIS A 221 6.22 -13.85 -4.86
CA HIS A 221 5.39 -12.80 -5.44
C HIS A 221 6.22 -11.52 -5.67
N CYS A 222 7.10 -11.17 -4.74
CA CYS A 222 8.07 -10.08 -4.92
C CYS A 222 8.97 -10.32 -6.14
N ASP A 223 9.53 -11.52 -6.29
CA ASP A 223 10.35 -11.90 -7.46
C ASP A 223 9.59 -11.61 -8.76
N ILE A 224 8.32 -12.02 -8.85
CA ILE A 224 7.44 -11.80 -10.01
C ILE A 224 7.20 -10.30 -10.26
N VAL A 225 6.93 -9.53 -9.21
CA VAL A 225 6.63 -8.08 -9.33
C VAL A 225 7.86 -7.27 -9.73
N VAL A 226 9.03 -7.60 -9.19
CA VAL A 226 10.31 -6.95 -9.51
C VAL A 226 10.77 -7.35 -10.92
N SER A 227 10.61 -8.62 -11.26
CA SER A 227 11.06 -9.20 -12.52
C SER A 227 10.13 -10.34 -12.93
N PHE A 228 9.33 -10.14 -13.98
CA PHE A 228 8.59 -11.24 -14.62
C PHE A 228 9.25 -11.61 -15.95
N LYS A 229 10.39 -12.30 -15.88
CA LYS A 229 11.14 -12.75 -17.06
C LYS A 229 10.45 -13.93 -17.72
N GLY A 230 10.72 -14.12 -19.01
CA GLY A 230 10.15 -15.21 -19.81
C GLY A 230 10.36 -16.60 -19.20
N TRP A 231 11.48 -16.84 -18.53
CA TRP A 231 11.74 -18.13 -17.87
C TRP A 231 10.85 -18.37 -16.64
N GLN A 232 10.52 -17.34 -15.85
CA GLN A 232 9.59 -17.47 -14.71
C GLN A 232 8.19 -17.81 -15.21
N LYS A 233 7.75 -17.15 -16.28
CA LYS A 233 6.51 -17.50 -16.97
C LYS A 233 6.54 -18.97 -17.40
N ASN A 234 7.59 -19.39 -18.10
CA ASN A 234 7.70 -20.77 -18.59
C ASN A 234 7.68 -21.78 -17.44
N ALA A 235 8.43 -21.54 -16.36
CA ALA A 235 8.45 -22.41 -15.19
C ALA A 235 7.05 -22.54 -14.54
N ILE A 236 6.35 -21.43 -14.36
CA ILE A 236 4.98 -21.43 -13.81
C ILE A 236 4.02 -22.15 -14.76
N THR A 237 4.04 -21.84 -16.06
CA THR A 237 3.13 -22.47 -17.02
C THR A 237 3.38 -23.96 -17.17
N SER A 238 4.64 -24.40 -17.13
CA SER A 238 5.00 -25.83 -17.16
C SER A 238 4.51 -26.55 -15.91
N PHE A 239 4.74 -25.99 -14.72
CA PHE A 239 4.27 -26.57 -13.46
C PHE A 239 2.73 -26.69 -13.42
N LEU A 240 2.00 -25.64 -13.83
CA LEU A 240 0.54 -25.68 -13.87
C LEU A 240 0.03 -26.75 -14.86
N ALA A 241 0.70 -26.91 -16.01
CA ALA A 241 0.40 -27.98 -16.95
C ALA A 241 0.65 -29.37 -16.35
N GLU A 242 1.75 -29.58 -15.62
CA GLU A 242 2.04 -30.83 -14.89
C GLU A 242 0.99 -31.16 -13.83
N GLN A 243 0.43 -30.14 -13.17
CA GLN A 243 -0.64 -30.29 -12.18
C GLN A 243 -2.05 -30.39 -12.79
N ASN A 244 -2.18 -30.41 -14.13
CA ASN A 244 -3.46 -30.34 -14.85
C ASN A 244 -4.32 -29.11 -14.46
N ILE A 245 -3.68 -28.01 -14.06
CA ILE A 245 -4.35 -26.74 -13.77
C ILE A 245 -4.43 -25.95 -15.08
N LYS A 246 -5.65 -25.75 -15.59
CA LYS A 246 -5.90 -25.01 -16.84
C LYS A 246 -5.47 -23.54 -16.68
N ILE A 247 -4.78 -23.02 -17.69
CA ILE A 247 -4.37 -21.61 -17.77
C ILE A 247 -5.17 -20.97 -18.91
N GLY A 248 -5.82 -19.85 -18.65
CA GLY A 248 -6.66 -19.17 -19.62
C GLY A 248 -7.05 -17.77 -19.16
N LYS A 249 -7.80 -17.07 -20.00
CA LYS A 249 -8.59 -15.90 -19.61
C LYS A 249 -9.80 -16.34 -18.80
N PRO A 250 -10.45 -15.45 -18.03
CA PRO A 250 -11.69 -15.78 -17.34
C PRO A 250 -12.72 -16.47 -18.24
N GLU A 251 -12.85 -16.00 -19.49
CA GLU A 251 -13.70 -16.56 -20.55
C GLU A 251 -13.46 -18.07 -20.84
N ASP A 252 -12.26 -18.58 -20.55
CA ASP A 252 -11.89 -19.99 -20.79
C ASP A 252 -12.37 -20.95 -19.68
N PHE A 253 -12.91 -20.42 -18.58
CA PHE A 253 -13.29 -21.18 -17.37
C PHE A 253 -14.80 -21.14 -17.06
N PHE A 254 -15.59 -20.42 -17.84
CA PHE A 254 -17.04 -20.31 -17.70
C PHE A 254 -17.76 -20.91 -18.91
#